data_AF-A0A974PIN4-F1
#
_entry.id   AF-A0A974PIN4-F1
#
_cell.length_a   1.000
_cell.length_b   1.000
_cell.length_c   1.000
_cell.angle_alpha   90.00
_cell.angle_beta   90.00
_cell.angle_gamma   90.00
#
_symmetry.space_group_name_H-M   'P 1'
#
loop_
_entity.id
_entity.type
_entity.pdbx_description
1 polymer ?
#
loop_
_entity_poly.entity_id
_entity_poly.type
_entity_poly.pdbx_seq_one_letter_code
_entity_poly.pdbx_strand_id
1 'polypeptide(L)'
;MKATVLRALFMWLVLFIILQPLFSYIDYLLDLQVKANTSYITQKAATEGMVTSALKSEVTSNLTALGFSASSIQITSSTTSVIDRKNRLDVYIKAPRISIFPYNFSSQTLPEYYYGHGSIMSEYID
;
A
#
# COMPACT_ATOMS: atom_id res chain seq x y z
N MET A 1 -31.20 -4.07 -34.18
CA MET A 1 -29.90 -4.60 -33.70
C MET A 1 -28.85 -3.53 -33.50
N LYS A 2 -28.42 -2.77 -34.52
CA LYS A 2 -27.36 -1.73 -34.37
C LYS A 2 -27.64 -0.70 -33.27
N ALA A 3 -28.85 -0.15 -33.22
CA ALA A 3 -29.25 0.83 -32.20
C ALA A 3 -29.28 0.24 -30.78
N THR A 4 -29.65 -1.03 -30.64
CA THR A 4 -29.69 -1.73 -29.34
C THR A 4 -28.28 -1.94 -28.79
N VAL A 5 -27.34 -2.37 -29.64
CA VAL A 5 -25.92 -2.54 -29.26
C VAL A 5 -25.30 -1.21 -28.87
N LEU A 6 -25.59 -0.14 -29.63
CA LEU A 6 -25.10 1.20 -29.31
C LEU A 6 -25.61 1.70 -27.95
N ARG A 7 -26.89 1.49 -27.65
CA ARG A 7 -27.48 1.84 -26.35
C ARG A 7 -26.87 1.04 -25.20
N ALA A 8 -26.59 -0.24 -25.40
CA ALA A 8 -25.95 -1.09 -24.40
C ALA A 8 -24.51 -0.61 -24.09
N LEU A 9 -23.72 -0.30 -25.12
CA LEU A 9 -22.38 0.25 -24.95
C LEU A 9 -22.41 1.63 -24.26
N PHE A 10 -23.39 2.47 -24.58
CA PHE A 10 -23.56 3.75 -23.92
C PHE A 10 -23.91 3.59 -22.43
N MET A 11 -24.84 2.69 -22.08
CA MET A 11 -25.14 2.40 -20.68
C MET A 11 -23.93 1.83 -19.93
N TRP A 12 -23.12 0.99 -20.59
CA TRP A 12 -21.89 0.45 -20.02
C TRP A 12 -20.87 1.56 -19.71
N LEU A 13 -20.72 2.53 -20.61
CA LEU A 13 -19.88 3.70 -20.40
C LEU A 13 -20.38 4.58 -19.24
N VAL A 14 -21.70 4.84 -19.19
CA VAL A 14 -22.30 5.60 -18.08
C VAL A 14 -22.08 4.90 -16.74
N LEU A 15 -22.20 3.57 -16.69
CA LEU A 15 -21.93 2.79 -15.48
C LEU A 15 -20.48 2.97 -15.00
N PHE A 16 -19.50 2.92 -15.90
CA PHE A 16 -18.10 3.15 -15.53
C PHE A 16 -17.84 4.55 -14.99
N ILE A 17 -18.47 5.57 -15.58
CA ILE A 17 -18.35 6.95 -15.11
C ILE A 17 -18.92 7.09 -13.69
N ILE A 18 -20.07 6.47 -13.42
CA ILE A 18 -20.72 6.50 -12.10
C ILE A 18 -19.91 5.71 -11.05
N LEU A 19 -19.26 4.61 -11.43
CA LEU A 19 -18.44 3.80 -10.51
C LEU A 19 -17.05 4.39 -10.24
N GLN A 20 -16.58 5.34 -11.06
CA GLN A 20 -15.24 5.90 -10.95
C GLN A 20 -14.93 6.49 -9.54
N PRO A 21 -15.83 7.23 -8.86
CA PRO A 21 -15.56 7.71 -7.51
C PRO A 21 -15.35 6.59 -6.48
N LEU A 22 -16.06 5.47 -6.64
CA LEU A 22 -15.94 4.31 -5.76
C LEU A 22 -14.57 3.64 -5.92
N PHE A 23 -14.08 3.53 -7.15
CA PHE A 23 -12.73 3.02 -7.42
C PHE A 23 -11.64 3.93 -6.86
N SER A 24 -11.79 5.25 -6.99
CA SER A 24 -10.89 6.23 -6.35
C SER A 24 -10.88 6.12 -4.84
N TYR A 25 -12.03 5.85 -4.23
CA TYR A 25 -12.11 5.68 -2.79
C TYR A 25 -11.42 4.39 -2.32
N ILE A 26 -11.64 3.26 -3.02
CA ILE A 26 -10.93 1.99 -2.71
C ILE A 26 -9.42 2.20 -2.82
N ASP A 27 -8.96 2.84 -3.88
CA ASP A 27 -7.54 3.11 -4.09
C ASP A 27 -6.94 3.98 -2.97
N TYR A 28 -7.67 5.00 -2.51
CA TYR A 28 -7.28 5.79 -1.34
C TYR A 28 -7.22 4.97 -0.06
N LEU A 29 -8.19 4.07 0.17
CA LEU A 29 -8.18 3.18 1.34
C LEU A 29 -6.98 2.23 1.32
N LEU A 30 -6.59 1.73 0.15
CA LEU A 30 -5.41 0.88 0.00
C LEU A 30 -4.12 1.65 0.35
N ASP A 31 -3.99 2.90 -0.11
CA ASP A 31 -2.86 3.76 0.26
C ASP A 31 -2.79 4.01 1.77
N LEU A 32 -3.93 4.34 2.40
CA LEU A 32 -4.01 4.49 3.84
C LEU A 32 -3.59 3.23 4.58
N GLN A 33 -3.98 2.06 4.08
CA GLN A 33 -3.68 0.79 4.71
C GLN A 33 -2.19 0.44 4.61
N VAL A 34 -1.52 0.75 3.50
CA VAL A 34 -0.05 0.64 3.40
C VAL A 34 0.63 1.56 4.42
N LYS A 35 0.17 2.82 4.54
CA LYS A 35 0.71 3.78 5.51
C LYS A 35 0.46 3.36 6.96
N ALA A 36 -0.72 2.83 7.27
CA ALA A 36 -1.06 2.33 8.60
C ALA A 36 -0.18 1.14 8.99
N ASN A 37 0.00 0.16 8.10
CA ASN A 37 0.93 -0.96 8.32
C ASN A 37 2.38 -0.49 8.44
N THR A 38 2.76 0.58 7.74
CA THR A 38 4.09 1.18 7.89
C THR A 38 4.25 1.79 9.28
N SER A 39 3.29 2.58 9.76
CA SER A 39 3.35 3.14 11.11
C SER A 39 3.39 2.03 12.18
N TYR A 40 2.58 0.99 12.00
CA TYR A 40 2.54 -0.17 12.87
C TYR A 40 3.88 -0.89 12.98
N ILE A 41 4.50 -1.24 11.85
CA ILE A 41 5.79 -1.93 11.86
C ILE A 41 6.89 -1.04 12.41
N THR A 42 6.85 0.27 12.15
CA THR A 42 7.82 1.23 12.68
C THR A 42 7.73 1.27 14.21
N GLN A 43 6.53 1.33 14.79
CA GLN A 43 6.35 1.35 16.25
C GLN A 43 6.84 0.06 16.90
N LYS A 44 6.51 -1.11 16.35
CA LYS A 44 7.00 -2.39 16.88
C LYS A 44 8.50 -2.58 16.69
N ALA A 45 9.05 -2.11 15.57
CA ALA A 45 10.49 -2.16 15.33
C ALA A 45 11.27 -1.22 16.27
N ALA A 46 10.63 -0.17 16.81
CA ALA A 46 11.25 0.69 17.82
C ALA A 46 11.55 -0.08 19.12
N THR A 47 10.61 -0.93 19.54
CA THR A 47 10.76 -1.74 20.76
C THR A 47 11.79 -2.86 20.59
N GLU A 48 11.86 -3.46 19.39
CA GLU A 48 12.81 -4.54 19.07
C GLU A 48 14.17 -4.01 18.59
N GLY A 49 14.31 -2.69 18.38
CA GLY A 49 15.50 -2.07 17.82
C GLY A 49 15.80 -2.41 16.37
N MET A 50 14.99 -3.25 15.73
CA MET A 50 15.12 -3.64 14.32
C MET A 50 13.80 -4.13 13.73
N VAL A 51 13.73 -4.17 12.39
CA VAL A 51 12.63 -4.83 11.68
C VAL A 51 12.91 -6.32 11.57
N THR A 52 12.32 -7.12 12.47
CA THR A 52 12.48 -8.58 12.49
C THR A 52 11.71 -9.29 11.37
N SER A 53 12.07 -10.56 11.12
CA SER A 53 11.37 -11.40 10.13
C SER A 53 9.90 -11.65 10.52
N ALA A 54 9.61 -11.76 11.82
CA ALA A 54 8.25 -11.89 12.34
C ALA A 54 7.39 -10.67 11.98
N LEU A 55 7.91 -9.46 12.22
CA LEU A 55 7.23 -8.21 11.86
C LEU A 55 6.99 -8.09 10.35
N LYS A 56 7.98 -8.47 9.53
CA LYS A 56 7.82 -8.51 8.07
C LYS A 56 6.71 -9.48 7.65
N SER A 57 6.67 -10.66 8.25
CA SER A 57 5.65 -11.67 7.94
C SER A 57 4.25 -11.23 8.35
N GLU A 58 4.11 -10.58 9.50
CA GLU A 58 2.84 -10.06 10.00
C GLU A 58 2.27 -9.00 9.05
N VAL A 59 3.08 -8.01 8.66
CA VAL A 59 2.67 -6.98 7.71
C VAL A 59 2.39 -7.54 6.33
N THR A 60 3.20 -8.50 5.87
CA THR A 60 2.95 -9.18 4.60
C THR A 60 1.60 -9.90 4.65
N SER A 61 1.28 -10.60 5.75
CA SER A 61 -0.02 -11.25 5.95
C SER A 61 -1.16 -10.24 5.89
N ASN A 62 -1.06 -9.11 6.59
CA ASN A 62 -2.07 -8.05 6.58
C ASN A 62 -2.33 -7.49 5.17
N LEU A 63 -1.26 -7.26 4.41
CA LEU A 63 -1.36 -6.76 3.04
C LEU A 63 -1.89 -7.83 2.08
N THR A 64 -1.51 -9.10 2.25
CA THR A 64 -2.06 -10.18 1.42
C THR A 64 -3.56 -10.39 1.63
N ALA A 65 -4.08 -10.17 2.84
CA ALA A 65 -5.51 -10.22 3.12
C ALA A 65 -6.32 -9.16 2.34
N LEU A 66 -5.66 -8.10 1.86
CA LEU A 66 -6.25 -7.03 1.06
C LEU A 66 -6.08 -7.25 -0.45
N GLY A 67 -5.46 -8.37 -0.85
CA GLY A 67 -5.25 -8.75 -2.25
C GLY A 67 -3.89 -8.39 -2.83
N PHE A 68 -2.93 -7.90 -2.03
CA PHE A 68 -1.56 -7.72 -2.49
C PHE A 68 -0.84 -9.08 -2.61
N SER A 69 -0.01 -9.27 -3.64
CA SER A 69 0.84 -10.46 -3.73
C SER A 69 1.98 -10.37 -2.72
N ALA A 70 2.21 -11.45 -1.96
CA ALA A 70 3.32 -11.51 -1.01
C ALA A 70 4.68 -11.25 -1.67
N SER A 71 4.87 -11.72 -2.91
CA SER A 71 6.13 -11.58 -3.65
C SER A 71 6.42 -10.17 -4.15
N SER A 72 5.43 -9.28 -4.17
CA SER A 72 5.56 -7.92 -4.69
C SER A 72 5.62 -6.86 -3.60
N ILE A 73 5.39 -7.23 -2.34
CA ILE A 73 5.54 -6.35 -1.18
C ILE A 73 7.03 -6.27 -0.83
N GLN A 74 7.57 -5.05 -0.84
CA GLN A 74 8.95 -4.77 -0.44
C GLN A 74 8.94 -4.02 0.89
N ILE A 75 9.55 -4.62 1.91
CA ILE A 75 9.73 -4.00 3.23
C ILE A 75 11.23 -3.82 3.46
N THR A 76 11.70 -2.57 3.48
CA THR A 76 13.10 -2.22 3.73
C THR A 76 13.22 -1.39 5.00
N SER A 77 14.37 -1.50 5.66
CA SER A 77 14.74 -0.73 6.84
C SER A 77 16.09 -0.06 6.60
N SER A 78 16.34 1.08 7.26
CA SER A 78 17.63 1.77 7.18
C SER A 78 18.79 0.96 7.77
N THR A 79 18.49 0.01 8.67
CA THR A 79 19.49 -0.85 9.31
C THR A 79 19.15 -2.33 9.17
N THR A 80 20.20 -3.15 9.15
CA THR A 80 20.14 -4.62 9.13
C THR A 80 20.45 -5.24 10.49
N SER A 81 21.02 -4.47 11.41
CA SER A 81 21.34 -4.88 12.78
C SER A 81 20.43 -4.18 13.80
N VAL A 82 20.38 -4.74 15.01
CA VAL A 82 19.75 -4.11 16.18
C VAL A 82 20.37 -2.74 16.40
N ILE A 83 19.50 -1.74 16.61
CA ILE A 83 19.87 -0.36 16.88
C ILE A 83 19.62 -0.08 18.36
N ASP A 84 20.64 0.41 19.06
CA ASP A 84 20.52 0.90 20.44
C ASP A 84 19.59 2.10 20.58
N ARG A 85 19.09 2.31 21.79
CA ARG A 85 18.20 3.43 22.14
C ARG A 85 18.67 4.78 21.59
N LYS A 86 17.71 5.62 21.20
CA LYS A 86 17.87 7.01 20.69
C LYS A 86 18.45 7.15 19.29
N ASN A 87 18.80 6.05 18.64
CA ASN A 87 19.19 6.07 17.23
C ASN A 87 17.96 5.91 16.33
N ARG A 88 18.00 6.53 15.16
CA ARG A 88 16.87 6.58 14.22
C ARG A 88 16.72 5.28 13.44
N LEU A 89 15.49 4.75 13.44
CA LEU A 89 15.05 3.64 12.62
C LEU A 89 14.05 4.14 11.57
N ASP A 90 14.38 3.95 10.30
CA ASP A 90 13.48 4.24 9.19
C ASP A 90 12.99 2.93 8.57
N VAL A 91 11.69 2.85 8.32
CA VAL A 91 11.05 1.72 7.67
C VAL A 91 10.30 2.20 6.44
N TYR A 92 10.40 1.43 5.37
CA TYR A 92 9.76 1.68 4.11
C TYR A 92 8.96 0.46 3.69
N ILE A 93 7.72 0.70 3.27
CA ILE A 93 6.87 -0.31 2.64
C ILE A 93 6.52 0.18 1.26
N LYS A 94 6.77 -0.68 0.27
CA LYS A 94 6.39 -0.46 -1.13
C LYS A 94 5.56 -1.65 -1.60
N ALA A 95 4.34 -1.39 -2.04
CA ALA A 95 3.42 -2.40 -2.58
C ALA A 95 2.92 -1.94 -3.95
N PRO A 96 2.79 -2.83 -4.96
CA PRO A 96 2.31 -2.43 -6.28
C PRO A 96 0.87 -1.96 -6.21
N ARG A 97 0.56 -0.89 -6.93
CA ARG A 97 -0.79 -0.37 -7.02
C ARG A 97 -1.65 -1.34 -7.83
N ILE A 98 -2.84 -1.64 -7.34
CA ILE A 98 -3.78 -2.49 -8.06
C ILE A 98 -4.44 -1.63 -9.15
N SER A 99 -4.46 -2.12 -10.39
CA SER A 99 -5.12 -1.41 -11.49
C SER A 99 -6.64 -1.56 -11.35
N ILE A 100 -7.27 -0.61 -10.66
CA ILE A 100 -8.72 -0.64 -10.36
C ILE A 100 -9.51 0.15 -11.42
N PHE A 101 -8.86 1.04 -12.16
CA PHE A 101 -9.50 1.85 -13.18
C PHE A 101 -9.39 1.17 -14.56
N PRO A 102 -10.52 0.79 -15.18
CA PRO A 102 -10.49 0.21 -16.53
C PRO A 102 -10.05 1.22 -17.59
N TYR A 103 -10.25 2.52 -17.33
CA TYR A 103 -9.82 3.61 -18.21
C TYR A 103 -9.25 4.77 -17.39
N ASN A 104 -8.10 5.27 -17.80
CA ASN A 104 -7.55 6.53 -17.29
C ASN A 104 -7.97 7.67 -18.22
N PHE A 105 -8.89 8.52 -17.76
CA PHE A 105 -9.33 9.72 -18.49
C PHE A 105 -8.47 10.95 -18.16
N SER A 106 -7.42 10.79 -17.34
CA SER A 106 -6.46 11.84 -17.00
C SER A 106 -5.23 11.77 -17.90
N SER A 107 -4.59 12.92 -18.14
CA SER A 107 -3.28 13.01 -18.78
C SER A 107 -2.11 12.68 -17.83
N GLN A 108 -2.39 12.45 -16.55
CA GLN A 108 -1.37 12.16 -15.55
C GLN A 108 -1.11 10.64 -15.45
N THR A 109 0.16 10.28 -15.33
CA THR A 109 0.59 8.94 -14.96
C THR A 109 0.33 8.68 -13.49
N LEU A 110 -0.39 7.61 -13.20
CA LEU A 110 -0.63 7.15 -11.84
C LEU A 110 0.67 6.57 -11.26
N PRO A 111 1.01 6.87 -10.00
CA PRO A 111 2.08 6.16 -9.30
C PRO A 111 1.88 4.64 -9.34
N GLU A 112 2.93 3.90 -9.69
CA GLU A 112 2.90 2.44 -9.84
C GLU A 112 2.83 1.69 -8.50
N TYR A 113 3.14 2.36 -7.38
CA TYR A 113 3.24 1.75 -6.06
C TYR A 113 2.55 2.61 -5.01
N TYR A 114 1.92 1.95 -4.05
CA TYR A 114 1.66 2.54 -2.74
C TYR A 114 2.97 2.58 -1.95
N TYR A 115 3.21 3.71 -1.29
CA TYR A 115 4.45 3.94 -0.56
C TYR A 115 4.15 4.47 0.84
N GLY A 116 4.68 3.76 1.84
CA GLY A 116 4.70 4.19 3.22
C GLY A 116 6.12 4.40 3.69
N HIS A 117 6.36 5.49 4.41
CA HIS A 117 7.58 5.75 5.15
C HIS A 117 7.23 6.06 6.60
N GLY A 118 7.89 5.35 7.52
CA GLY A 118 7.82 5.60 8.96
C GLY A 118 9.21 5.80 9.52
N SER A 119 9.34 6.76 10.42
CA SER A 119 10.58 7.08 11.13
C SER A 119 10.30 7.15 12.62
N ILE A 120 11.10 6.49 13.43
CA ILE A 120 11.02 6.53 14.89
C ILE A 120 12.40 6.36 15.52
N MET A 121 12.54 6.75 16.78
CA MET A 121 13.75 6.47 17.56
C MET A 121 13.64 5.08 18.18
N SER A 122 14.73 4.32 18.14
CA SER A 122 14.81 3.04 18.84
C SER A 122 14.62 3.23 20.34
N GLU A 123 13.80 2.37 20.93
CA GLU A 123 13.58 2.25 22.37
C GLU A 123 14.35 1.06 22.97
N TYR A 124 15.02 0.26 22.13
CA TYR A 124 15.72 -0.95 22.55
C TYR A 124 16.80 -0.66 23.60
N ILE A 125 16.73 -1.39 24.70
CA ILE A 125 17.71 -1.40 25.78
C ILE A 125 18.14 -2.85 25.92
N ASP A 126 19.44 -3.11 25.74
CA ASP A 126 20.06 -4.40 26.00
C ASP A 126 20.15 -4.67 27.52
#